data_AF-A0A9N8DZ77-F1
#
_entry.id   AF-A0A9N8DZ77-F1
#
_cell.length_a   1.000
_cell.length_b   1.000
_cell.length_c   1.000
_cell.angle_alpha   90.00
_cell.angle_beta   90.00
_cell.angle_gamma   90.00
#
_symmetry.space_group_name_H-M   'P 1'
#
loop_
_entity.id
_entity.type
_entity.pdbx_description
1 polymer ?
#
loop_
_entity_poly.entity_id
_entity_poly.type
_entity_poly.pdbx_seq_one_letter_code
_entity_poly.pdbx_strand_id
1 'polypeptide(L)'
;MNNTDDAADRKAVVARILECPARDEGSGQRLVSTSRMAKRCPPAEQATSQRHGGGSSRSRLSESTVARKGMIDNILTHPGVFDTTSSIHGSITSHTSHTTFTTESSDAPSTPGAFRQRGIINTATFNEPQMELPDQPIEPEASNKGHDNHHLPNLGDVDTIVTAAKVYDDEEENLEARLQEEIPRMEEEIRARIIHEAVEANVVPNDGFRRTIRWVALVVLVGIVASASFLHVGIRAEQDRQHDEFQKHAGEFARKVGKEWRDYEMGAMWVHDRCRDWRTTNFTAGDFEILYNYLLDTGLKFAYVEWVPNVTHEERPTLEAEAYEYYKHHHDPLLVNYTSFYGLEPDPDNPESLIIAHPRSERPFYFPVAFKEPMSSGINLDLFSIPDERKVILRALETMEMQLTPPLYLVGDGPTEGYSVILYSPGARMPGKFQIKPRDLSNLIVRIPELLEQVARFQRTSLSIYLYDSPVHQEEEEAAPPKFMGGLHVKVPTSGGEDSELTLAAEDLQEHFSDSSNGLHYYEEQLLIGNRKWTVVVAPNDDTFNARIGMVIFSGSLILAASLLLAAWMLHSFRQSLHMK
;
A
#
# COMPACT_ATOMS: atom_id res chain seq x y z
N MET A 1 -1.08 -79.05 -3.63
CA MET A 1 -0.77 -79.32 -2.21
C MET A 1 -0.52 -77.98 -1.54
N ASN A 2 -1.18 -77.79 -0.39
CA ASN A 2 -1.57 -76.53 0.23
C ASN A 2 -0.46 -75.73 0.92
N ASN A 3 -0.86 -74.52 1.34
CA ASN A 3 -0.33 -73.54 2.28
C ASN A 3 0.24 -72.31 1.55
N THR A 4 -0.41 -71.12 1.47
CA THR A 4 -1.17 -70.32 2.46
C THR A 4 -0.56 -70.35 3.84
N ASP A 5 0.24 -69.33 4.15
CA ASP A 5 0.33 -68.60 5.43
C ASP A 5 1.64 -67.81 5.45
N ASP A 6 1.59 -66.50 5.20
CA ASP A 6 2.37 -65.48 5.96
C ASP A 6 2.07 -64.03 5.49
N ALA A 7 0.81 -63.65 5.61
CA ALA A 7 0.37 -62.26 5.49
C ALA A 7 -0.35 -61.84 6.77
N ALA A 8 0.37 -61.84 7.90
CA ALA A 8 -0.21 -61.50 9.20
C ALA A 8 0.76 -60.87 10.22
N ASP A 9 1.90 -60.29 9.83
CA ASP A 9 2.87 -59.77 10.84
C ASP A 9 3.57 -58.43 10.52
N ARG A 10 2.83 -57.44 10.00
CA ARG A 10 3.32 -56.05 9.88
C ARG A 10 2.27 -54.97 10.17
N LYS A 11 1.53 -55.13 11.28
CA LYS A 11 0.69 -54.06 11.86
C LYS A 11 0.78 -54.05 13.38
N ALA A 12 1.91 -53.64 13.94
CA ALA A 12 2.01 -53.23 15.36
C ALA A 12 3.35 -52.58 15.71
N VAL A 13 3.65 -51.34 15.27
CA VAL A 13 4.49 -50.37 16.03
C VAL A 13 4.22 -48.93 15.51
N VAL A 14 3.00 -48.41 15.65
CA VAL A 14 2.74 -46.95 15.61
C VAL A 14 1.53 -46.67 16.51
N ALA A 15 1.78 -46.57 17.82
CA ALA A 15 0.85 -46.02 18.80
C ALA A 15 1.58 -45.86 20.14
N ARG A 16 2.34 -44.76 20.31
CA ARG A 16 2.65 -44.14 21.61
C ARG A 16 3.44 -42.84 21.38
N ILE A 17 3.13 -41.84 22.20
CA ILE A 17 3.68 -40.48 22.29
C ILE A 17 2.85 -39.44 21.51
N LEU A 18 1.63 -39.21 22.00
CA LEU A 18 0.96 -37.91 22.01
C LEU A 18 0.45 -37.69 23.43
N GLU A 19 1.29 -37.12 24.29
CA GLU A 19 0.87 -36.49 25.55
C GLU A 19 1.81 -35.30 25.82
N CYS A 20 1.42 -34.11 25.38
CA CYS A 20 1.94 -32.85 25.92
C CYS A 20 0.95 -32.39 27.01
N PRO A 21 1.39 -32.20 28.27
CA PRO A 21 0.52 -31.59 29.27
C PRO A 21 0.54 -30.07 29.12
N ALA A 22 -0.66 -29.50 29.24
CA ALA A 22 -0.94 -28.08 29.39
C ALA A 22 -0.09 -27.46 30.51
N ARG A 23 0.45 -26.27 30.27
CA ARG A 23 1.22 -25.51 31.24
C ARG A 23 0.27 -24.57 31.99
N ASP A 24 -0.09 -24.98 33.19
CA ASP A 24 -0.87 -24.19 34.14
C ASP A 24 -0.10 -22.94 34.60
N GLU A 25 -0.82 -21.82 34.62
CA GLU A 25 -0.49 -20.62 35.36
C GLU A 25 -0.64 -20.86 36.86
N GLY A 26 0.28 -20.34 37.67
CA GLY A 26 0.21 -20.51 39.12
C GLY A 26 1.25 -19.73 39.92
N SER A 27 0.92 -18.48 40.21
CA SER A 27 1.20 -17.71 41.44
C SER A 27 2.29 -18.19 42.42
N GLY A 28 3.23 -17.28 42.74
CA GLY A 28 4.07 -17.35 43.95
C GLY A 28 4.56 -15.98 44.41
N GLN A 29 3.87 -15.37 45.37
CA GLN A 29 4.29 -14.14 46.05
C GLN A 29 5.22 -14.42 47.25
N ARG A 30 6.19 -13.50 47.42
CA ARG A 30 6.82 -12.94 48.66
C ARG A 30 7.67 -13.83 49.59
N LEU A 31 8.94 -13.43 49.79
CA LEU A 31 9.38 -12.63 50.96
C LEU A 31 10.87 -12.20 50.91
N VAL A 32 11.06 -10.88 50.96
CA VAL A 32 12.10 -10.05 51.63
C VAL A 32 13.41 -10.70 52.10
N SER A 33 14.55 -10.14 51.66
CA SER A 33 15.69 -9.84 52.54
C SER A 33 16.64 -8.81 51.91
N THR A 34 16.78 -7.69 52.59
CA THR A 34 17.72 -6.59 52.37
C THR A 34 19.18 -6.97 52.63
N SER A 35 20.13 -6.45 51.85
CA SER A 35 21.42 -6.02 52.41
C SER A 35 22.18 -5.04 51.51
N ARG A 36 22.56 -3.90 52.11
CA ARG A 36 23.47 -2.86 51.61
C ARG A 36 24.93 -3.32 51.78
N MET A 37 25.82 -2.93 50.86
CA MET A 37 27.20 -2.42 51.12
C MET A 37 27.82 -2.04 49.76
N ALA A 38 28.04 -0.75 49.44
CA ALA A 38 29.12 0.14 49.87
C ALA A 38 30.51 -0.15 49.22
N LYS A 39 30.89 0.77 48.32
CA LYS A 39 32.24 1.35 48.05
C LYS A 39 33.45 0.41 47.91
N ARG A 40 34.19 0.56 46.80
CA ARG A 40 35.57 1.10 46.76
C ARG A 40 36.15 1.14 45.33
N CYS A 41 36.59 2.32 44.90
CA CYS A 41 37.65 2.49 43.90
C CYS A 41 39.02 2.22 44.54
N PRO A 42 40.05 1.92 43.74
CA PRO A 42 41.43 2.27 44.06
C PRO A 42 42.06 3.21 43.01
N PRO A 43 43.22 3.83 43.35
CA PRO A 43 43.58 5.16 42.88
C PRO A 43 44.67 5.19 41.80
N ALA A 44 44.82 6.38 41.22
CA ALA A 44 45.97 6.81 40.46
C ALA A 44 47.17 7.14 41.38
N GLU A 45 48.38 6.78 40.94
CA GLU A 45 49.63 7.29 41.50
C GLU A 45 50.52 7.79 40.36
N GLN A 46 50.83 9.09 40.41
CA GLN A 46 51.94 9.73 39.72
C GLN A 46 53.22 9.47 40.53
N ALA A 47 54.37 9.36 39.87
CA ALA A 47 55.40 10.42 39.89
C ALA A 47 56.77 9.91 39.37
N THR A 48 57.37 10.72 38.48
CA THR A 48 58.80 11.15 38.43
C THR A 48 59.94 10.12 38.49
N SER A 49 61.10 10.28 37.85
CA SER A 49 61.77 11.33 37.07
C SER A 49 63.19 10.82 36.77
N GLN A 50 63.90 11.53 35.88
CA GLN A 50 65.36 11.58 35.68
C GLN A 50 66.02 10.45 34.86
N ARG A 51 67.09 10.68 34.11
CA ARG A 51 67.71 11.80 33.35
C ARG A 51 69.04 11.20 32.82
N HIS A 52 69.61 11.84 31.80
CA HIS A 52 70.94 11.61 31.19
C HIS A 52 71.02 10.44 30.19
N GLY A 53 71.64 10.59 29.02
CA GLY A 53 72.42 11.70 28.47
C GLY A 53 73.45 11.14 27.47
N GLY A 54 73.75 11.91 26.42
CA GLY A 54 74.85 11.69 25.49
C GLY A 54 74.55 10.64 24.40
N GLY A 55 74.86 10.83 23.12
CA GLY A 55 75.70 11.82 22.47
C GLY A 55 76.39 11.16 21.29
N SER A 56 76.20 11.72 20.10
CA SER A 56 77.11 11.72 18.94
C SER A 56 77.60 10.38 18.36
N SER A 57 77.25 10.08 17.09
CA SER A 57 78.16 10.32 15.94
C SER A 57 77.70 9.64 14.63
N ARG A 58 77.72 10.46 13.57
CA ARG A 58 77.87 10.21 12.11
C ARG A 58 78.16 8.77 11.59
N SER A 59 77.39 8.38 10.57
CA SER A 59 77.83 8.07 9.17
C SER A 59 76.60 7.60 8.36
N ARG A 60 76.15 8.34 7.33
CA ARG A 60 76.40 8.19 5.87
C ARG A 60 75.88 6.90 5.21
N LEU A 61 75.00 7.14 4.21
CA LEU A 61 74.64 6.30 3.04
C LEU A 61 73.81 5.05 3.42
N SER A 62 72.70 4.69 2.77
CA SER A 62 72.21 4.93 1.41
C SER A 62 70.72 4.52 1.33
N GLU A 63 69.99 5.15 0.41
CA GLU A 63 68.90 4.60 -0.41
C GLU A 63 67.53 4.18 0.18
N SER A 64 66.52 4.73 -0.51
CA SER A 64 65.13 4.28 -0.74
C SER A 64 64.14 4.08 0.43
N THR A 65 63.52 5.20 0.79
CA THR A 65 62.06 5.45 0.77
C THR A 65 61.28 4.43 -0.10
N VAL A 66 60.15 3.82 0.25
CA VAL A 66 58.92 4.34 0.90
C VAL A 66 58.22 3.20 1.65
N ALA A 67 57.97 3.42 2.94
CA ALA A 67 57.09 2.61 3.76
C ALA A 67 55.63 3.07 3.58
N ARG A 68 54.76 2.07 3.41
CA ARG A 68 53.29 2.13 3.39
C ARG A 68 52.81 2.36 4.82
N LYS A 69 52.28 3.54 5.15
CA LYS A 69 51.50 3.75 6.40
C LYS A 69 50.57 4.95 6.29
N GLY A 70 49.26 4.66 6.36
CA GLY A 70 48.19 5.53 6.84
C GLY A 70 47.69 6.59 5.86
N MET A 71 46.43 6.46 5.42
CA MET A 71 45.47 7.57 5.48
C MET A 71 44.05 7.03 5.21
N ILE A 72 43.29 6.86 6.29
CA ILE A 72 41.84 6.99 6.30
C ILE A 72 41.62 8.48 6.58
N ASP A 73 41.12 9.20 5.58
CA ASP A 73 40.27 10.41 5.67
C ASP A 73 40.36 11.22 4.37
N ASN A 74 39.19 11.70 3.93
CA ASN A 74 38.92 12.66 2.85
C ASN A 74 38.99 12.17 1.40
N ILE A 75 37.83 12.16 0.72
CA ILE A 75 37.50 13.10 -0.39
C ILE A 75 35.97 13.08 -0.59
N LEU A 76 35.33 14.12 -0.08
CA LEU A 76 34.06 14.67 -0.53
C LEU A 76 34.39 16.12 -0.88
N THR A 77 34.41 16.47 -2.16
CA THR A 77 34.16 17.81 -2.73
C THR A 77 34.48 17.82 -4.23
N HIS A 78 33.45 17.96 -5.06
CA HIS A 78 33.47 18.90 -6.17
C HIS A 78 32.05 19.46 -6.38
N PRO A 79 31.87 20.80 -6.42
CA PRO A 79 30.57 21.44 -6.59
C PRO A 79 30.28 21.73 -8.08
N GLY A 80 29.00 21.74 -8.44
CA GLY A 80 28.54 22.04 -9.80
C GLY A 80 27.04 22.36 -9.87
N VAL A 81 26.68 23.56 -9.41
CA VAL A 81 25.69 24.49 -9.98
C VAL A 81 24.33 23.93 -10.44
N PHE A 82 23.27 24.16 -9.66
CA PHE A 82 22.08 24.89 -10.10
C PHE A 82 21.38 25.53 -8.88
N ASP A 83 21.26 26.85 -8.92
CA ASP A 83 20.47 27.67 -8.00
C ASP A 83 18.97 27.40 -8.19
N THR A 84 18.23 27.24 -7.09
CA THR A 84 17.05 28.06 -6.82
C THR A 84 16.63 27.91 -5.36
N THR A 85 16.53 29.08 -4.73
CA THR A 85 16.20 29.35 -3.33
C THR A 85 14.76 28.97 -2.97
N SER A 86 14.57 28.32 -1.81
CA SER A 86 13.61 28.83 -0.81
C SER A 86 13.94 28.28 0.58
N SER A 87 14.16 29.22 1.50
CA SER A 87 14.46 29.00 2.91
C SER A 87 13.15 29.02 3.68
N ILE A 88 12.85 27.95 4.43
CA ILE A 88 11.94 28.00 5.58
C ILE A 88 12.60 27.26 6.74
N HIS A 89 12.99 28.03 7.76
CA HIS A 89 13.41 27.55 9.07
C HIS A 89 12.22 26.93 9.81
N GLY A 90 12.35 25.67 10.23
CA GLY A 90 11.46 25.02 11.19
C GLY A 90 12.26 24.14 12.13
N SER A 91 12.49 24.65 13.35
CA SER A 91 13.13 23.95 14.46
C SER A 91 12.17 22.90 15.02
N ILE A 92 12.56 21.62 15.04
CA ILE A 92 11.81 20.54 15.71
C ILE A 92 12.58 20.14 16.97
N THR A 93 11.94 20.35 18.11
CA THR A 93 12.35 19.83 19.42
C THR A 93 11.75 18.44 19.59
N SER A 94 12.57 17.46 19.93
CA SER A 94 12.15 16.09 20.22
C SER A 94 11.64 15.98 21.66
N HIS A 95 10.38 15.59 21.82
CA HIS A 95 9.84 15.13 23.11
C HIS A 95 9.58 13.63 23.04
N THR A 96 10.32 12.89 23.86
CA THR A 96 10.12 11.48 24.14
C THR A 96 9.04 11.35 25.21
N SER A 97 7.94 10.63 24.93
CA SER A 97 6.92 10.30 25.93
C SER A 97 6.61 8.81 25.87
N HIS A 98 6.68 8.17 27.03
CA HIS A 98 6.37 6.77 27.28
C HIS A 98 4.85 6.52 27.18
N THR A 99 4.46 5.53 26.38
CA THR A 99 3.08 5.03 26.29
C THR A 99 2.92 3.74 27.11
N THR A 100 1.80 3.64 27.80
CA THR A 100 1.41 2.51 28.65
C THR A 100 0.29 1.74 27.94
N PHE A 101 0.42 0.41 27.84
CA PHE A 101 -0.55 -0.48 27.17
C PHE A 101 -1.80 -0.70 28.03
N THR A 102 -2.98 -0.66 27.38
CA THR A 102 -4.21 -1.28 27.86
C THR A 102 -4.80 -2.13 26.72
N THR A 103 -4.98 -3.42 26.98
CA THR A 103 -5.59 -4.41 26.09
C THR A 103 -7.10 -4.43 26.28
N GLU A 104 -7.87 -4.26 25.20
CA GLU A 104 -9.27 -4.67 25.14
C GLU A 104 -9.54 -5.50 23.87
N SER A 105 -10.35 -6.53 24.06
CA SER A 105 -10.68 -7.58 23.10
C SER A 105 -12.05 -7.32 22.49
N SER A 106 -12.27 -7.66 21.22
CA SER A 106 -13.61 -7.70 20.62
C SER A 106 -13.62 -8.44 19.27
N ASP A 107 -14.17 -9.66 19.31
CA ASP A 107 -15.09 -10.33 18.40
C ASP A 107 -15.13 -10.00 16.88
N ALA A 108 -15.03 -11.08 16.09
CA ALA A 108 -15.11 -11.14 14.63
C ALA A 108 -16.54 -11.39 14.11
N PRO A 109 -16.88 -10.95 12.88
CA PRO A 109 -18.02 -11.49 12.14
C PRO A 109 -17.64 -12.17 10.80
N SER A 110 -18.18 -13.39 10.67
CA SER A 110 -18.70 -14.13 9.50
C SER A 110 -18.29 -13.77 8.05
N THR A 111 -17.83 -14.82 7.37
CA THR A 111 -17.49 -15.03 5.95
C THR A 111 -18.68 -14.90 4.97
N PRO A 112 -18.45 -14.45 3.72
CA PRO A 112 -19.25 -14.90 2.58
C PRO A 112 -18.46 -15.40 1.36
N GLY A 113 -18.91 -16.53 0.82
CA GLY A 113 -19.07 -16.83 -0.62
C GLY A 113 -17.84 -16.81 -1.55
N ALA A 114 -17.20 -17.97 -1.73
CA ALA A 114 -16.17 -18.16 -2.76
C ALA A 114 -16.75 -18.21 -4.18
N PHE A 115 -16.37 -17.25 -5.04
CA PHE A 115 -16.57 -17.29 -6.49
C PHE A 115 -15.28 -17.77 -7.18
N ARG A 116 -15.42 -18.67 -8.16
CA ARG A 116 -14.35 -19.51 -8.70
C ARG A 116 -13.76 -18.87 -9.97
N GLN A 117 -12.60 -18.22 -9.88
CA GLN A 117 -11.82 -17.76 -11.03
C GLN A 117 -10.65 -18.72 -11.31
N ARG A 118 -10.49 -19.12 -12.58
CA ARG A 118 -9.45 -20.04 -13.06
C ARG A 118 -8.13 -19.30 -13.21
N GLY A 119 -7.17 -19.59 -12.32
CA GLY A 119 -5.75 -19.31 -12.49
C GLY A 119 -4.94 -20.59 -12.25
N ILE A 120 -4.28 -21.08 -13.30
CA ILE A 120 -3.29 -22.17 -13.34
C ILE A 120 -1.94 -21.45 -13.08
N ILE A 121 -1.05 -21.72 -12.10
CA ILE A 121 -0.51 -22.95 -11.50
C ILE A 121 -0.28 -22.68 -10.00
N ASN A 122 -0.91 -23.47 -9.11
CA ASN A 122 -0.50 -23.58 -7.71
C ASN A 122 0.80 -24.40 -7.67
N THR A 123 1.86 -23.86 -7.10
CA THR A 123 2.98 -24.66 -6.60
C THR A 123 2.43 -25.68 -5.61
N ALA A 124 2.81 -26.94 -5.78
CA ALA A 124 2.17 -28.10 -5.17
C ALA A 124 2.02 -27.96 -3.65
N THR A 125 0.77 -28.00 -3.21
CA THR A 125 0.41 -28.22 -1.81
C THR A 125 0.81 -29.65 -1.40
N PHE A 126 1.44 -29.76 -0.23
CA PHE A 126 1.64 -31.03 0.45
C PHE A 126 0.25 -31.66 0.75
N ASN A 127 -0.08 -32.79 0.11
CA ASN A 127 -1.29 -33.54 0.45
C ASN A 127 -1.03 -34.38 1.71
N GLU A 128 -1.59 -33.97 2.86
CA GLU A 128 -1.82 -34.88 3.98
C GLU A 128 -2.93 -35.89 3.64
N PRO A 129 -2.82 -37.16 4.05
CA PRO A 129 -3.85 -38.16 3.77
C PRO A 129 -5.09 -37.93 4.65
N GLN A 130 -6.19 -37.49 4.04
CA GLN A 130 -7.49 -37.45 4.71
C GLN A 130 -8.07 -38.86 4.90
N MET A 131 -8.47 -39.13 6.13
CA MET A 131 -9.17 -40.35 6.56
C MET A 131 -10.66 -40.20 6.23
N GLU A 132 -11.16 -40.99 5.28
CA GLU A 132 -12.58 -41.05 4.91
C GLU A 132 -13.44 -41.60 6.07
N LEU A 133 -14.49 -40.86 6.45
CA LEU A 133 -15.61 -41.37 7.25
C LEU A 133 -16.86 -41.51 6.36
N PRO A 134 -17.72 -42.50 6.61
CA PRO A 134 -18.74 -42.93 5.65
C PRO A 134 -20.04 -42.13 5.74
N ASP A 135 -20.65 -41.94 4.57
CA ASP A 135 -21.95 -41.33 4.34
C ASP A 135 -23.09 -42.01 5.12
N GLN A 136 -23.97 -41.20 5.71
CA GLN A 136 -25.33 -41.61 6.07
C GLN A 136 -26.37 -40.72 5.38
N PRO A 137 -27.46 -41.30 4.85
CA PRO A 137 -28.52 -40.56 4.18
C PRO A 137 -29.57 -40.06 5.19
N ILE A 138 -29.99 -38.80 5.07
CA ILE A 138 -31.11 -38.24 5.83
C ILE A 138 -32.22 -37.87 4.84
N GLU A 139 -33.39 -38.49 5.02
CA GLU A 139 -34.66 -38.15 4.38
C GLU A 139 -35.21 -36.80 4.91
N PRO A 140 -36.01 -36.05 4.11
CA PRO A 140 -36.58 -34.79 4.59
C PRO A 140 -37.96 -35.01 5.23
N GLU A 141 -38.11 -34.62 6.50
CA GLU A 141 -39.40 -34.41 7.14
C GLU A 141 -39.94 -32.99 6.86
N ALA A 142 -41.20 -32.96 6.45
CA ALA A 142 -42.00 -31.76 6.30
C ALA A 142 -42.36 -31.17 7.68
N SER A 143 -42.13 -29.87 7.87
CA SER A 143 -42.81 -29.11 8.93
C SER A 143 -43.11 -27.69 8.47
N ASN A 144 -44.39 -27.51 8.19
CA ASN A 144 -45.11 -26.29 7.90
C ASN A 144 -45.20 -25.41 9.16
N LYS A 145 -44.78 -24.15 9.10
CA LYS A 145 -45.26 -23.06 9.98
C LYS A 145 -44.89 -21.70 9.40
N GLY A 146 -45.92 -20.94 9.05
CA GLY A 146 -45.82 -19.61 8.47
C GLY A 146 -45.25 -18.57 9.42
N HIS A 147 -44.46 -17.68 8.83
CA HIS A 147 -44.16 -16.35 9.34
C HIS A 147 -44.22 -15.38 8.16
N ASP A 148 -44.97 -14.31 8.36
CA ASP A 148 -45.23 -13.25 7.39
C ASP A 148 -43.94 -12.51 7.05
N ASN A 149 -43.45 -12.71 5.83
CA ASN A 149 -42.39 -11.92 5.24
C ASN A 149 -43.01 -10.67 4.60
N HIS A 150 -42.68 -9.50 5.14
CA HIS A 150 -42.76 -8.25 4.39
C HIS A 150 -41.79 -8.35 3.20
N HIS A 151 -42.36 -8.36 1.98
CA HIS A 151 -41.61 -8.27 0.73
C HIS A 151 -40.79 -6.97 0.68
N LEU A 152 -39.47 -7.09 0.77
CA LEU A 152 -38.55 -6.13 0.17
C LEU A 152 -38.39 -6.49 -1.32
N PRO A 153 -38.47 -5.52 -2.25
CA PRO A 153 -38.33 -5.79 -3.67
C PRO A 153 -36.87 -6.15 -4.00
N ASN A 154 -36.74 -7.18 -4.82
CA ASN A 154 -35.50 -7.69 -5.37
C ASN A 154 -34.95 -6.67 -6.40
N LEU A 155 -33.91 -5.92 -6.03
CA LEU A 155 -33.23 -4.89 -6.84
C LEU A 155 -32.20 -5.51 -7.81
N GLY A 156 -32.64 -6.51 -8.59
CA GLY A 156 -31.76 -7.29 -9.47
C GLY A 156 -32.01 -7.13 -10.96
N ASP A 157 -32.80 -6.14 -11.38
CA ASP A 157 -33.16 -5.97 -12.79
C ASP A 157 -32.79 -4.55 -13.27
N VAL A 158 -31.87 -4.49 -14.24
CA VAL A 158 -31.34 -3.26 -14.85
C VAL A 158 -32.48 -2.42 -15.44
N ASP A 159 -33.55 -3.07 -15.94
CA ASP A 159 -34.73 -2.38 -16.43
C ASP A 159 -35.50 -1.65 -15.32
N THR A 160 -35.40 -2.07 -14.05
CA THR A 160 -36.05 -1.39 -12.91
C THR A 160 -35.29 -0.12 -12.51
N ILE A 161 -33.96 -0.14 -12.61
CA ILE A 161 -33.11 1.04 -12.35
C ILE A 161 -33.27 2.07 -13.47
N VAL A 162 -33.30 1.63 -14.73
CA VAL A 162 -33.57 2.50 -15.89
C VAL A 162 -35.00 3.09 -15.83
N THR A 163 -35.97 2.33 -15.31
CA THR A 163 -37.33 2.85 -15.09
C THR A 163 -37.38 3.85 -13.93
N ALA A 164 -36.64 3.63 -12.83
CA ALA A 164 -36.56 4.57 -11.73
C ALA A 164 -35.84 5.89 -12.10
N ALA A 165 -34.78 5.81 -12.92
CA ALA A 165 -34.10 6.99 -13.46
C ALA A 165 -35.01 7.81 -14.39
N LYS A 166 -35.79 7.15 -15.25
CA LYS A 166 -36.81 7.81 -16.08
C LYS A 166 -37.92 8.48 -15.25
N VAL A 167 -38.33 7.87 -14.14
CA VAL A 167 -39.33 8.47 -13.24
C VAL A 167 -38.76 9.73 -12.56
N TYR A 168 -37.46 9.78 -12.26
CA TYR A 168 -36.82 10.99 -11.72
C TYR A 168 -36.70 12.11 -12.76
N ASP A 169 -36.29 11.79 -13.99
CA ASP A 169 -36.24 12.77 -15.09
C ASP A 169 -37.65 13.29 -15.44
N ASP A 170 -38.66 12.41 -15.47
CA ASP A 170 -40.06 12.78 -15.70
C ASP A 170 -40.65 13.61 -14.52
N GLU A 171 -40.21 13.38 -13.28
CA GLU A 171 -40.61 14.20 -12.13
C GLU A 171 -39.96 15.58 -12.14
N GLU A 172 -38.70 15.71 -12.57
CA GLU A 172 -38.03 17.00 -12.72
C GLU A 172 -38.66 17.84 -13.84
N GLU A 173 -38.92 17.24 -15.01
CA GLU A 173 -39.62 17.91 -16.12
C GLU A 173 -41.04 18.32 -15.73
N ASN A 174 -41.75 17.49 -14.95
CA ASN A 174 -43.08 17.82 -14.43
C ASN A 174 -43.02 18.89 -13.32
N LEU A 175 -41.96 18.92 -12.50
CA LEU A 175 -41.74 19.98 -11.51
C LEU A 175 -41.45 21.32 -12.20
N GLU A 176 -40.62 21.32 -13.26
CA GLU A 176 -40.35 22.51 -14.08
C GLU A 176 -41.61 22.99 -14.80
N ALA A 177 -42.43 22.09 -15.36
CA ALA A 177 -43.70 22.42 -15.99
C ALA A 177 -44.70 23.01 -14.98
N ARG A 178 -44.78 22.45 -13.77
CA ARG A 178 -45.62 22.99 -12.69
C ARG A 178 -45.12 24.34 -12.19
N LEU A 179 -43.80 24.54 -12.10
CA LEU A 179 -43.21 25.85 -11.79
C LEU A 179 -43.50 26.87 -12.89
N GLN A 180 -43.44 26.49 -14.16
CA GLN A 180 -43.78 27.36 -15.29
C GLN A 180 -45.27 27.73 -15.33
N GLU A 181 -46.17 26.90 -14.78
CA GLU A 181 -47.60 27.23 -14.67
C GLU A 181 -47.94 28.02 -13.40
N GLU A 182 -47.31 27.69 -12.26
CA GLU A 182 -47.59 28.37 -10.98
C GLU A 182 -46.99 29.78 -10.91
N ILE A 183 -45.81 30.02 -11.50
CA ILE A 183 -45.18 31.35 -11.52
C ILE A 183 -46.11 32.41 -12.14
N PRO A 184 -46.64 32.25 -13.36
CA PRO A 184 -47.52 33.27 -13.96
C PRO A 184 -48.85 33.39 -13.22
N ARG A 185 -49.39 32.31 -12.65
CA ARG A 185 -50.62 32.35 -11.85
C ARG A 185 -50.41 33.14 -10.54
N MET A 186 -49.28 32.94 -9.88
CA MET A 186 -48.90 33.67 -8.68
C MET A 186 -48.58 35.15 -9.01
N GLU A 187 -47.96 35.43 -10.16
CA GLU A 187 -47.78 36.81 -10.65
C GLU A 187 -49.12 37.52 -10.91
N GLU A 188 -50.11 36.81 -11.46
CA GLU A 188 -51.44 37.36 -11.72
C GLU A 188 -52.20 37.64 -10.42
N GLU A 189 -52.11 36.74 -9.43
CA GLU A 189 -52.72 36.94 -8.11
C GLU A 189 -52.06 38.10 -7.35
N ILE A 190 -50.73 38.21 -7.40
CA ILE A 190 -49.99 39.33 -6.80
C ILE A 190 -50.36 40.65 -7.50
N ARG A 191 -50.44 40.67 -8.84
CA ARG A 191 -50.91 41.86 -9.58
C ARG A 191 -52.34 42.24 -9.19
N ALA A 192 -53.25 41.28 -9.10
CA ALA A 192 -54.64 41.54 -8.73
C ALA A 192 -54.75 42.12 -7.32
N ARG A 193 -53.99 41.60 -6.35
CA ARG A 193 -53.96 42.14 -4.97
C ARG A 193 -53.37 43.54 -4.90
N ILE A 194 -52.26 43.80 -5.61
CA ILE A 194 -51.64 45.12 -5.67
C ILE A 194 -52.58 46.16 -6.30
N ILE A 195 -53.31 45.80 -7.35
CA ILE A 195 -54.29 46.68 -8.00
C ILE A 195 -55.47 46.95 -7.07
N HIS A 196 -55.98 45.94 -6.37
CA HIS A 196 -57.10 46.12 -5.43
C HIS A 196 -56.74 47.05 -4.26
N GLU A 197 -55.58 46.84 -3.62
CA GLU A 197 -55.10 47.73 -2.56
C GLU A 197 -54.81 49.15 -3.06
N ALA A 198 -54.25 49.30 -4.27
CA ALA A 198 -53.95 50.62 -4.84
C ALA A 198 -55.21 51.42 -5.19
N VAL A 199 -56.30 50.75 -5.57
CA VAL A 199 -57.59 51.36 -5.88
C VAL A 199 -58.32 51.79 -4.60
N GLU A 200 -58.27 50.99 -3.53
CA GLU A 200 -58.90 51.36 -2.25
C GLU A 200 -58.20 52.51 -1.52
N ALA A 201 -56.88 52.68 -1.70
CA ALA A 201 -56.14 53.72 -0.99
C ALA A 201 -56.37 55.14 -1.53
N ASN A 202 -56.86 55.31 -2.77
CA ASN A 202 -57.09 56.62 -3.42
C ASN A 202 -55.92 57.62 -3.29
N VAL A 203 -54.70 57.11 -3.13
CA VAL A 203 -53.48 57.90 -2.99
C VAL A 203 -52.97 58.17 -4.40
N VAL A 204 -53.21 59.38 -4.91
CA VAL A 204 -52.54 59.85 -6.13
C VAL A 204 -51.03 59.79 -5.85
N PRO A 205 -50.26 58.94 -6.55
CA PRO A 205 -48.86 58.74 -6.23
C PRO A 205 -48.09 60.02 -6.53
N ASN A 206 -47.70 60.71 -5.47
CA ASN A 206 -46.81 61.86 -5.55
C ASN A 206 -45.50 61.40 -6.23
N ASP A 207 -44.97 62.16 -7.18
CA ASP A 207 -43.79 61.78 -7.99
C ASP A 207 -42.57 61.39 -7.13
N GLY A 208 -42.49 61.93 -5.91
CA GLY A 208 -41.49 61.54 -4.91
C GLY A 208 -41.56 60.06 -4.52
N PHE A 209 -42.75 59.49 -4.33
CA PHE A 209 -42.91 58.08 -3.94
C PHE A 209 -42.47 57.12 -5.04
N ARG A 210 -42.80 57.44 -6.30
CA ARG A 210 -42.37 56.66 -7.47
C ARG A 210 -40.85 56.63 -7.61
N ARG A 211 -40.18 57.75 -7.32
CA ARG A 211 -38.71 57.81 -7.32
C ARG A 211 -38.12 56.94 -6.21
N THR A 212 -38.64 57.00 -4.99
CA THR A 212 -38.17 56.18 -3.88
C THR A 212 -38.33 54.69 -4.15
N ILE A 213 -39.50 54.25 -4.66
CA ILE A 213 -39.71 52.84 -5.02
C ILE A 213 -38.70 52.37 -6.06
N ARG A 214 -38.42 53.18 -7.10
CA ARG A 214 -37.40 52.82 -8.11
C ARG A 214 -36.03 52.63 -7.49
N TRP A 215 -35.63 53.47 -6.55
CA TRP A 215 -34.35 53.33 -5.85
C TRP A 215 -34.32 52.07 -4.96
N VAL A 216 -35.40 51.81 -4.22
CA VAL A 216 -35.54 50.60 -3.41
C VAL A 216 -35.42 49.34 -4.26
N ALA A 217 -36.14 49.29 -5.39
CA ALA A 217 -36.08 48.17 -6.34
C ALA A 217 -34.67 47.98 -6.91
N LEU A 218 -33.97 49.07 -7.24
CA LEU A 218 -32.60 49.03 -7.72
C LEU A 218 -31.64 48.48 -6.66
N VAL A 219 -31.77 48.91 -5.39
CA VAL A 219 -30.94 48.40 -4.28
C VAL A 219 -31.14 46.91 -4.07
N VAL A 220 -32.38 46.43 -4.09
CA VAL A 220 -32.68 45.00 -3.95
C VAL A 220 -32.12 44.19 -5.13
N LEU A 221 -32.31 44.67 -6.36
CA LEU A 221 -31.79 44.00 -7.56
C LEU A 221 -30.27 43.90 -7.55
N VAL A 222 -29.58 44.98 -7.18
CA VAL A 222 -28.11 44.98 -7.03
C VAL A 222 -27.68 44.00 -5.95
N GLY A 223 -28.39 43.94 -4.81
CA GLY A 223 -28.12 42.98 -3.74
C GLY A 223 -28.26 41.52 -4.18
N ILE A 224 -29.31 41.19 -4.94
CA ILE A 224 -29.54 39.85 -5.49
C ILE A 224 -28.40 39.47 -6.45
N VAL A 225 -28.07 40.35 -7.40
CA VAL A 225 -27.00 40.09 -8.38
C VAL A 225 -25.64 39.92 -7.68
N ALA A 226 -25.33 40.78 -6.70
CA ALA A 226 -24.10 40.69 -5.92
C ALA A 226 -24.03 39.39 -5.12
N SER A 227 -25.12 39.01 -4.44
CA SER A 227 -25.22 37.76 -3.69
C SER A 227 -25.04 36.55 -4.61
N ALA A 228 -25.77 36.48 -5.73
CA ALA A 228 -25.69 35.37 -6.68
C ALA A 228 -24.28 35.24 -7.28
N SER A 229 -23.66 36.36 -7.66
CA SER A 229 -22.29 36.39 -8.19
C SER A 229 -21.28 35.90 -7.14
N PHE A 230 -21.43 36.34 -5.89
CA PHE A 230 -20.58 35.92 -4.78
C PHE A 230 -20.71 34.43 -4.50
N LEU A 231 -21.93 33.89 -4.46
CA LEU A 231 -22.18 32.46 -4.29
C LEU A 231 -21.56 31.65 -5.43
N HIS A 232 -21.79 32.05 -6.67
CA HIS A 232 -21.27 31.36 -7.85
C HIS A 232 -19.73 31.31 -7.87
N VAL A 233 -19.08 32.45 -7.67
CA VAL A 233 -17.62 32.53 -7.63
C VAL A 233 -17.05 31.81 -6.41
N GLY A 234 -17.67 31.96 -5.24
CA GLY A 234 -17.21 31.34 -4.01
C GLY A 234 -17.34 29.82 -4.02
N ILE A 235 -18.42 29.27 -4.58
CA ILE A 235 -18.61 27.81 -4.70
C ILE A 235 -17.56 27.24 -5.65
N ARG A 236 -17.39 27.84 -6.84
CA ARG A 236 -16.37 27.40 -7.80
C ARG A 236 -14.96 27.49 -7.23
N ALA A 237 -14.62 28.62 -6.59
CA ALA A 237 -13.30 28.79 -6.00
C ALA A 237 -13.01 27.76 -4.90
N GLU A 238 -14.02 27.38 -4.10
CA GLU A 238 -13.86 26.34 -3.09
C GLU A 238 -13.76 24.94 -3.71
N GLN A 239 -14.53 24.63 -4.76
CA GLN A 239 -14.42 23.38 -5.51
C GLN A 239 -13.04 23.23 -6.16
N ASP A 240 -12.56 24.28 -6.85
CA ASP A 240 -11.24 24.31 -7.47
C ASP A 240 -10.14 24.12 -6.40
N ARG A 241 -10.27 24.78 -5.24
CA ARG A 241 -9.33 24.64 -4.13
C ARG A 241 -9.26 23.20 -3.60
N GLN A 242 -10.41 22.55 -3.43
CA GLN A 242 -10.46 21.15 -2.99
C GLN A 242 -9.86 20.21 -4.04
N HIS A 243 -10.15 20.46 -5.31
CA HIS A 243 -9.58 19.70 -6.42
C HIS A 243 -8.06 19.82 -6.46
N ASP A 244 -7.52 21.05 -6.37
CA ASP A 244 -6.08 21.30 -6.34
C ASP A 244 -5.40 20.65 -5.13
N GLU A 245 -6.04 20.71 -3.95
CA GLU A 245 -5.55 20.08 -2.72
C GLU A 245 -5.52 18.54 -2.87
N PHE A 246 -6.56 17.96 -3.44
CA PHE A 246 -6.62 16.53 -3.78
C PHE A 246 -5.51 16.14 -4.76
N GLN A 247 -5.41 16.82 -5.92
CA GLN A 247 -4.41 16.55 -6.96
C GLN A 247 -2.99 16.60 -6.40
N LYS A 248 -2.71 17.60 -5.55
CA LYS A 248 -1.42 17.73 -4.88
C LYS A 248 -1.13 16.54 -3.96
N HIS A 249 -2.06 16.17 -3.08
CA HIS A 249 -1.85 15.06 -2.15
C HIS A 249 -1.76 13.71 -2.85
N ALA A 250 -2.57 13.49 -3.89
CA ALA A 250 -2.53 12.29 -4.71
C ALA A 250 -1.20 12.15 -5.46
N GLY A 251 -0.73 13.22 -6.11
CA GLY A 251 0.59 13.24 -6.77
C GLY A 251 1.77 13.18 -5.81
N GLU A 252 1.65 13.66 -4.57
CA GLU A 252 2.63 13.42 -3.51
C GLU A 252 2.69 11.94 -3.12
N PHE A 253 1.53 11.28 -2.98
CA PHE A 253 1.45 9.87 -2.66
C PHE A 253 2.07 9.00 -3.75
N ALA A 254 1.67 9.19 -5.02
CA ALA A 254 2.15 8.37 -6.13
C ALA A 254 3.67 8.49 -6.33
N ARG A 255 4.23 9.71 -6.26
CA ARG A 255 5.69 9.91 -6.25
C ARG A 255 6.37 9.24 -5.05
N LYS A 256 5.70 9.17 -3.89
CA LYS A 256 6.22 8.49 -2.71
C LYS A 256 6.28 6.97 -2.93
N VAL A 257 5.29 6.36 -3.58
CA VAL A 257 5.36 4.94 -4.01
C VAL A 257 6.62 4.68 -4.82
N GLY A 258 6.87 5.49 -5.85
CA GLY A 258 8.08 5.37 -6.67
C GLY A 258 9.38 5.63 -5.90
N LYS A 259 9.34 6.48 -4.87
CA LYS A 259 10.50 6.72 -3.99
C LYS A 259 10.80 5.51 -3.10
N GLU A 260 9.80 5.00 -2.37
CA GLU A 260 9.97 3.84 -1.49
C GLU A 260 10.38 2.60 -2.31
N TRP A 261 9.87 2.44 -3.54
CA TRP A 261 10.29 1.36 -4.44
C TRP A 261 11.80 1.35 -4.70
N ARG A 262 12.44 2.51 -4.87
CA ARG A 262 13.90 2.59 -5.06
C ARG A 262 14.69 2.08 -3.86
N ASP A 263 14.11 2.09 -2.66
CA ASP A 263 14.76 1.52 -1.48
C ASP A 263 14.78 -0.02 -1.55
N TYR A 264 13.75 -0.65 -2.13
CA TYR A 264 13.74 -2.09 -2.44
C TYR A 264 14.78 -2.45 -3.51
N GLU A 265 14.90 -1.62 -4.56
CA GLU A 265 15.94 -1.76 -5.59
C GLU A 265 17.34 -1.69 -4.98
N MET A 266 17.58 -0.72 -4.10
CA MET A 266 18.84 -0.58 -3.38
C MET A 266 19.11 -1.80 -2.48
N GLY A 267 18.10 -2.26 -1.74
CA GLY A 267 18.19 -3.46 -0.91
C GLY A 267 18.59 -4.70 -1.72
N ALA A 268 17.94 -4.93 -2.86
CA ALA A 268 18.27 -6.01 -3.79
C ALA A 268 19.72 -5.93 -4.28
N MET A 269 20.16 -4.74 -4.69
CA MET A 269 21.52 -4.52 -5.13
C MET A 269 22.55 -4.77 -4.02
N TRP A 270 22.26 -4.38 -2.77
CA TRP A 270 23.14 -4.65 -1.64
C TRP A 270 23.28 -6.14 -1.35
N VAL A 271 22.18 -6.89 -1.43
CA VAL A 271 22.20 -8.35 -1.28
C VAL A 271 23.13 -8.98 -2.31
N HIS A 272 22.98 -8.60 -3.58
CA HIS A 272 23.86 -9.09 -4.63
C HIS A 272 25.33 -8.70 -4.38
N ASP A 273 25.62 -7.44 -4.05
CA ASP A 273 27.00 -6.98 -3.83
C ASP A 273 27.69 -7.72 -2.69
N ARG A 274 26.95 -8.03 -1.61
CA ARG A 274 27.47 -8.81 -0.48
C ARG A 274 27.69 -10.28 -0.81
N CYS A 275 26.82 -10.87 -1.62
CA CYS A 275 26.84 -12.30 -1.89
C CYS A 275 27.61 -12.70 -3.15
N ARG A 276 27.91 -11.80 -4.10
CA ARG A 276 28.53 -12.19 -5.39
C ARG A 276 29.84 -12.97 -5.26
N ASP A 277 30.61 -12.69 -4.20
CA ASP A 277 31.94 -13.28 -3.96
C ASP A 277 31.90 -14.31 -2.81
N TRP A 278 30.70 -14.78 -2.44
CA TRP A 278 30.44 -15.53 -1.20
C TRP A 278 31.37 -16.73 -0.98
N ARG A 279 31.69 -17.48 -2.05
CA ARG A 279 32.62 -18.61 -1.97
C ARG A 279 34.06 -18.20 -1.64
N THR A 280 34.50 -17.03 -2.10
CA THR A 280 35.87 -16.55 -1.86
C THR A 280 36.01 -15.84 -0.52
N THR A 281 34.92 -15.25 -0.02
CA THR A 281 34.88 -14.52 1.25
C THR A 281 34.46 -15.40 2.42
N ASN A 282 34.10 -16.67 2.19
CA ASN A 282 33.46 -17.56 3.16
C ASN A 282 32.19 -16.92 3.76
N PHE A 283 31.42 -16.21 2.94
CA PHE A 283 30.16 -15.62 3.38
C PHE A 283 29.15 -16.76 3.63
N THR A 284 28.63 -16.82 4.85
CA THR A 284 27.77 -17.91 5.35
C THR A 284 26.30 -17.49 5.37
N ALA A 285 25.40 -18.45 5.58
CA ALA A 285 23.99 -18.15 5.82
C ALA A 285 23.77 -17.32 7.10
N GLY A 286 24.62 -17.46 8.13
CA GLY A 286 24.57 -16.57 9.30
C GLY A 286 24.94 -15.11 8.97
N ASP A 287 25.87 -14.89 8.04
CA ASP A 287 26.16 -13.53 7.53
C ASP A 287 24.99 -12.98 6.72
N PHE A 288 24.28 -13.85 6.00
CA PHE A 288 23.07 -13.50 5.26
C PHE A 288 21.91 -13.10 6.21
N GLU A 289 21.71 -13.82 7.30
CA GLU A 289 20.74 -13.47 8.35
C GLU A 289 21.05 -12.10 8.96
N ILE A 290 22.31 -11.80 9.21
CA ILE A 290 22.74 -10.47 9.69
C ILE A 290 22.40 -9.40 8.64
N LEU A 291 22.67 -9.65 7.35
CA LEU A 291 22.32 -8.73 6.27
C LEU A 291 20.81 -8.52 6.18
N TYR A 292 20.01 -9.57 6.30
CA TYR A 292 18.55 -9.50 6.35
C TYR A 292 18.06 -8.59 7.48
N ASN A 293 18.59 -8.75 8.68
CA ASN A 293 18.23 -7.90 9.82
C ASN A 293 18.60 -6.42 9.59
N TYR A 294 19.74 -6.15 8.94
CA TYR A 294 20.08 -4.78 8.54
C TYR A 294 19.08 -4.19 7.53
N LEU A 295 18.59 -4.99 6.57
CA LEU A 295 17.57 -4.54 5.62
C LEU A 295 16.26 -4.21 6.35
N LEU A 296 15.83 -5.04 7.31
CA LEU A 296 14.64 -4.74 8.12
C LEU A 296 14.79 -3.45 8.94
N ASP A 297 15.97 -3.20 9.52
CA ASP A 297 16.25 -1.99 10.29
C ASP A 297 16.17 -0.70 9.45
N THR A 298 16.37 -0.79 8.13
CA THR A 298 16.11 0.34 7.21
C THR A 298 14.62 0.66 7.03
N GLY A 299 13.73 -0.20 7.54
CA GLY A 299 12.28 -0.06 7.44
C GLY A 299 11.67 -0.77 6.22
N LEU A 300 12.47 -1.48 5.42
CA LEU A 300 11.98 -2.30 4.31
C LEU A 300 11.11 -3.44 4.82
N LYS A 301 9.99 -3.69 4.13
CA LYS A 301 9.07 -4.80 4.40
C LYS A 301 8.94 -5.68 3.17
N PHE A 302 9.42 -6.91 3.26
CA PHE A 302 9.36 -7.89 2.17
C PHE A 302 9.10 -9.27 2.75
N ALA A 303 8.46 -10.14 1.97
CA ALA A 303 8.16 -11.49 2.38
C ALA A 303 9.44 -12.32 2.55
N TYR A 304 10.33 -12.24 1.55
CA TYR A 304 11.61 -12.93 1.56
C TYR A 304 12.68 -12.16 0.80
N VAL A 305 13.93 -12.41 1.17
CA VAL A 305 15.13 -12.03 0.42
C VAL A 305 15.93 -13.28 0.09
N GLU A 306 16.39 -13.41 -1.15
CA GLU A 306 17.08 -14.62 -1.60
C GLU A 306 18.37 -14.29 -2.37
N TRP A 307 19.36 -15.17 -2.22
CA TRP A 307 20.56 -15.21 -3.05
C TRP A 307 20.50 -16.42 -3.99
N VAL A 308 20.65 -16.15 -5.29
CA VAL A 308 20.41 -17.12 -6.36
C VAL A 308 21.64 -17.18 -7.28
N PRO A 309 22.67 -17.98 -6.91
CA PRO A 309 23.85 -18.14 -7.73
C PRO A 309 23.57 -18.98 -8.98
N ASN A 310 24.33 -18.76 -10.05
CA ASN A 310 24.42 -19.66 -11.20
C ASN A 310 25.43 -20.76 -10.91
N VAL A 311 24.93 -21.96 -10.79
CA VAL A 311 25.68 -23.16 -10.40
C VAL A 311 25.83 -24.06 -11.61
N THR A 312 27.06 -24.38 -12.00
CA THR A 312 27.29 -25.33 -13.10
C THR A 312 27.02 -26.77 -12.64
N HIS A 313 26.82 -27.68 -13.60
CA HIS A 313 26.73 -29.12 -13.31
C HIS A 313 27.89 -29.65 -12.46
N GLU A 314 29.12 -29.20 -12.73
CA GLU A 314 30.32 -29.63 -12.01
C GLU A 314 30.37 -29.11 -10.56
N GLU A 315 29.79 -27.93 -10.30
CA GLU A 315 29.77 -27.32 -8.98
C GLU A 315 28.65 -27.86 -8.08
N ARG A 316 27.58 -28.42 -8.66
CA ARG A 316 26.39 -28.89 -7.96
C ARG A 316 26.70 -29.87 -6.80
N PRO A 317 27.48 -30.96 -6.97
CA PRO A 317 27.69 -31.92 -5.90
C PRO A 317 28.37 -31.31 -4.66
N THR A 318 29.31 -30.39 -4.87
CA THR A 318 30.00 -29.69 -3.79
C THR A 318 29.04 -28.80 -3.02
N LEU A 319 28.22 -28.02 -3.74
CA LEU A 319 27.23 -27.15 -3.10
C LEU A 319 26.13 -27.91 -2.38
N GLU A 320 25.66 -29.03 -2.94
CA GLU A 320 24.66 -29.85 -2.28
C GLU A 320 25.20 -30.46 -0.98
N ALA A 321 26.46 -30.90 -0.98
CA ALA A 321 27.13 -31.40 0.22
C ALA A 321 27.33 -30.30 1.29
N GLU A 322 27.77 -29.11 0.88
CA GLU A 322 27.94 -27.96 1.78
C GLU A 322 26.62 -27.54 2.42
N ALA A 323 25.57 -27.40 1.61
CA ALA A 323 24.25 -27.04 2.09
C ALA A 323 23.68 -28.13 3.02
N TYR A 324 23.81 -29.41 2.66
CA TYR A 324 23.38 -30.52 3.53
C TYR A 324 24.03 -30.45 4.91
N GLU A 325 25.36 -30.30 4.98
CA GLU A 325 26.06 -30.21 6.26
C GLU A 325 25.66 -28.96 7.05
N TYR A 326 25.47 -27.82 6.39
CA TYR A 326 24.98 -26.61 7.05
C TYR A 326 23.61 -26.81 7.69
N TYR A 327 22.61 -27.23 6.91
CA TYR A 327 21.22 -27.35 7.37
C TYR A 327 21.04 -28.43 8.43
N LYS A 328 21.78 -29.54 8.31
CA LYS A 328 21.82 -30.61 9.32
C LYS A 328 22.29 -30.14 10.69
N HIS A 329 23.16 -29.14 10.75
CA HIS A 329 23.74 -28.65 12.00
C HIS A 329 23.03 -27.42 12.60
N HIS A 330 22.37 -26.61 11.78
CA HIS A 330 21.84 -25.30 12.20
C HIS A 330 20.32 -25.23 12.30
N HIS A 331 19.59 -26.13 11.64
CA HIS A 331 18.13 -26.11 11.64
C HIS A 331 17.55 -27.42 12.17
N ASP A 332 16.32 -27.38 12.67
CA ASP A 332 15.59 -28.59 13.04
C ASP A 332 15.49 -29.49 11.80
N PRO A 333 15.96 -30.75 11.87
CA PRO A 333 15.82 -31.71 10.77
C PRO A 333 14.38 -31.87 10.28
N LEU A 334 13.39 -31.57 11.13
CA LEU A 334 11.97 -31.59 10.77
C LEU A 334 11.53 -30.37 9.95
N LEU A 335 12.23 -29.24 10.08
CA LEU A 335 11.97 -28.02 9.30
C LEU A 335 12.61 -28.08 7.92
N VAL A 336 13.78 -28.72 7.79
CA VAL A 336 14.52 -28.80 6.53
C VAL A 336 14.84 -30.26 6.21
N ASN A 337 13.92 -30.94 5.54
CA ASN A 337 14.20 -32.24 4.90
C ASN A 337 15.06 -32.03 3.65
N TYR A 338 16.31 -31.62 3.85
CA TYR A 338 17.26 -31.40 2.78
C TYR A 338 17.56 -32.72 2.07
N THR A 339 17.43 -32.75 0.73
CA THR A 339 17.96 -33.87 -0.05
C THR A 339 18.93 -33.41 -1.14
N SER A 340 18.54 -32.44 -1.97
CA SER A 340 19.30 -31.95 -3.11
C SER A 340 18.61 -30.71 -3.69
N PHE A 341 19.12 -30.18 -4.81
CA PHE A 341 18.37 -29.25 -5.64
C PHE A 341 17.09 -29.91 -6.15
N TYR A 342 16.02 -29.12 -6.22
CA TYR A 342 14.73 -29.53 -6.80
C TYR A 342 14.16 -28.41 -7.66
N GLY A 343 13.16 -28.73 -8.47
CA GLY A 343 12.53 -27.75 -9.35
C GLY A 343 11.37 -28.32 -10.11
N LEU A 344 10.77 -27.50 -10.97
CA LEU A 344 9.67 -27.91 -11.83
C LEU A 344 10.19 -28.64 -13.08
N GLU A 345 9.60 -29.79 -13.36
CA GLU A 345 9.86 -30.59 -14.56
C GLU A 345 8.55 -31.00 -15.23
N PRO A 346 8.53 -31.18 -16.56
CA PRO A 346 7.38 -31.78 -17.23
C PRO A 346 7.04 -33.13 -16.59
N ASP A 347 5.76 -33.35 -16.29
CA ASP A 347 5.28 -34.63 -15.79
C ASP A 347 5.55 -35.71 -16.86
N PRO A 348 6.24 -36.82 -16.53
CA PRO A 348 6.49 -37.90 -17.48
C PRO A 348 5.19 -38.51 -18.03
N ASP A 349 4.10 -38.48 -17.27
CA ASP A 349 2.79 -38.99 -17.68
C ASP A 349 1.97 -37.93 -18.43
N ASN A 350 2.22 -36.64 -18.17
CA ASN A 350 1.55 -35.52 -18.83
C ASN A 350 2.50 -34.32 -19.08
N PRO A 351 3.23 -34.29 -20.21
CA PRO A 351 4.25 -33.27 -20.48
C PRO A 351 3.77 -31.81 -20.49
N GLU A 352 2.46 -31.57 -20.57
CA GLU A 352 1.87 -30.22 -20.48
C GLU A 352 1.76 -29.72 -19.04
N SER A 353 1.84 -30.62 -18.06
CA SER A 353 1.82 -30.29 -16.63
C SER A 353 3.23 -30.30 -16.05
N LEU A 354 3.43 -29.51 -14.99
CA LEU A 354 4.69 -29.44 -14.26
C LEU A 354 4.55 -30.13 -12.91
N ILE A 355 5.50 -30.98 -12.57
CA ILE A 355 5.65 -31.61 -11.25
C ILE A 355 6.91 -31.09 -10.56
N ILE A 356 6.92 -31.15 -9.23
CA ILE A 356 8.13 -30.89 -8.46
C ILE A 356 9.01 -32.14 -8.53
N ALA A 357 10.12 -32.06 -9.25
CA ALA A 357 11.13 -33.09 -9.33
C ALA A 357 12.17 -32.93 -8.22
N HIS A 358 12.32 -33.97 -7.41
CA HIS A 358 13.22 -34.00 -6.26
C HIS A 358 13.84 -35.40 -6.15
N PRO A 359 15.10 -35.59 -6.64
CA PRO A 359 16.04 -34.56 -7.07
C PRO A 359 15.74 -33.97 -8.46
N ARG A 360 16.26 -32.77 -8.71
CA ARG A 360 16.28 -32.12 -10.03
C ARG A 360 17.11 -32.94 -11.03
N SER A 361 16.58 -33.18 -12.24
CA SER A 361 17.30 -33.82 -13.35
C SER A 361 18.51 -33.01 -13.81
N GLU A 362 19.49 -33.70 -14.39
CA GLU A 362 20.77 -33.10 -14.77
C GLU A 362 20.63 -32.02 -15.85
N ARG A 363 21.21 -30.85 -15.57
CA ARG A 363 21.25 -29.67 -16.45
C ARG A 363 22.66 -29.08 -16.49
N PRO A 364 23.03 -28.36 -17.57
CA PRO A 364 24.35 -27.72 -17.66
C PRO A 364 24.60 -26.68 -16.55
N PHE A 365 23.55 -26.01 -16.09
CA PHE A 365 23.57 -25.04 -15.01
C PHE A 365 22.21 -24.99 -14.30
N TYR A 366 22.20 -24.38 -13.12
CA TYR A 366 21.06 -24.23 -12.22
C TYR A 366 21.07 -22.85 -11.57
N PHE A 367 19.90 -22.39 -11.11
CA PHE A 367 19.76 -21.19 -10.29
C PHE A 367 19.09 -21.53 -8.96
N PRO A 368 19.76 -22.31 -8.08
CA PRO A 368 19.22 -22.68 -6.78
C PRO A 368 19.14 -21.46 -5.86
N VAL A 369 18.11 -21.40 -5.02
CA VAL A 369 18.09 -20.49 -3.86
C VAL A 369 19.12 -20.96 -2.83
N ALA A 370 20.27 -20.30 -2.75
CA ALA A 370 21.37 -20.70 -1.87
C ALA A 370 21.22 -20.14 -0.45
N PHE A 371 20.80 -18.88 -0.33
CA PHE A 371 20.44 -18.24 0.95
C PHE A 371 19.04 -17.65 0.85
N LYS A 372 18.27 -17.71 1.93
CA LYS A 372 16.91 -17.19 2.02
C LYS A 372 16.59 -16.76 3.45
N GLU A 373 15.98 -15.59 3.60
CA GLU A 373 15.43 -15.13 4.88
C GLU A 373 14.05 -14.46 4.71
N PRO A 374 13.11 -14.68 5.64
CA PRO A 374 13.18 -15.63 6.74
C PRO A 374 13.22 -17.08 6.24
N MET A 375 13.93 -17.94 6.97
CA MET A 375 14.06 -19.36 6.65
C MET A 375 12.67 -20.03 6.51
N SER A 376 12.42 -20.61 5.35
CA SER A 376 11.15 -21.26 4.98
C SER A 376 11.39 -22.28 3.86
N SER A 377 10.32 -22.89 3.34
CA SER A 377 10.39 -23.71 2.13
C SER A 377 10.93 -22.91 0.94
N GLY A 378 11.54 -23.58 -0.04
CA GLY A 378 12.09 -22.93 -1.24
C GLY A 378 13.63 -22.88 -1.28
N ILE A 379 14.31 -23.15 -0.17
CA ILE A 379 15.77 -23.34 -0.17
C ILE A 379 16.15 -24.45 -1.18
N ASN A 380 17.14 -24.20 -2.03
CA ASN A 380 17.58 -25.01 -3.18
C ASN A 380 16.56 -25.24 -4.30
N LEU A 381 15.46 -24.49 -4.34
CA LEU A 381 14.60 -24.47 -5.51
C LEU A 381 15.37 -23.86 -6.68
N ASP A 382 15.51 -24.60 -7.77
CA ASP A 382 16.07 -24.11 -9.03
C ASP A 382 15.06 -23.17 -9.69
N LEU A 383 15.20 -21.86 -9.47
CA LEU A 383 14.27 -20.85 -10.00
C LEU A 383 14.22 -20.85 -11.53
N PHE A 384 15.29 -21.29 -12.19
CA PHE A 384 15.32 -21.43 -13.64
C PHE A 384 14.40 -22.54 -14.16
N SER A 385 13.96 -23.45 -13.29
CA SER A 385 12.96 -24.47 -13.63
C SER A 385 11.57 -23.88 -13.84
N ILE A 386 11.26 -22.73 -13.24
CA ILE A 386 9.96 -22.06 -13.30
C ILE A 386 9.89 -21.25 -14.61
N PRO A 387 8.98 -21.56 -15.55
CA PRO A 387 8.99 -20.96 -16.89
C PRO A 387 8.88 -19.43 -16.92
N ASP A 388 8.08 -18.84 -16.02
CA ASP A 388 7.87 -17.40 -15.99
C ASP A 388 9.06 -16.67 -15.34
N GLU A 389 9.62 -17.20 -14.26
CA GLU A 389 10.84 -16.66 -13.66
C GLU A 389 12.04 -16.80 -14.60
N ARG A 390 12.15 -17.91 -15.34
CA ARG A 390 13.22 -18.13 -16.33
C ARG A 390 13.34 -16.97 -17.31
N LYS A 391 12.21 -16.47 -17.83
CA LYS A 391 12.19 -15.34 -18.78
C LYS A 391 12.72 -14.07 -18.13
N VAL A 392 12.33 -13.81 -16.88
CA VAL A 392 12.73 -12.64 -16.09
C VAL A 392 14.21 -12.70 -15.73
N ILE A 393 14.69 -13.86 -15.28
CA ILE A 393 16.10 -14.15 -14.98
C ILE A 393 16.98 -13.91 -16.20
N LEU A 394 16.63 -14.49 -17.35
CA LEU A 394 17.38 -14.31 -18.60
C LEU A 394 17.46 -12.83 -18.99
N ARG A 395 16.34 -12.12 -18.89
CA ARG A 395 16.28 -10.69 -19.21
C ARG A 395 17.14 -9.87 -18.25
N ALA A 396 17.10 -10.14 -16.94
CA ALA A 396 17.89 -9.43 -15.94
C ALA A 396 19.39 -9.59 -16.22
N LEU A 397 19.82 -10.82 -16.51
CA LEU A 397 21.21 -11.11 -16.86
C LEU A 397 21.60 -10.52 -18.22
N GLU A 398 20.69 -10.45 -19.19
CA GLU A 398 20.97 -9.89 -20.51
C GLU A 398 21.08 -8.36 -20.48
N THR A 399 20.10 -7.67 -19.90
CA THR A 399 20.01 -6.21 -19.88
C THR A 399 20.90 -5.59 -18.82
N MET A 400 21.30 -6.34 -17.79
CA MET A 400 22.00 -5.84 -16.61
C MET A 400 21.17 -4.82 -15.82
N GLU A 401 19.85 -4.97 -15.89
CA GLU A 401 18.88 -4.10 -15.24
C GLU A 401 17.95 -4.94 -14.38
N MET A 402 17.43 -4.35 -13.31
CA MET A 402 16.46 -5.02 -12.45
C MET A 402 15.20 -5.38 -13.23
N GLN A 403 14.66 -6.57 -12.96
CA GLN A 403 13.46 -7.07 -13.62
C GLN A 403 12.44 -7.51 -12.57
N LEU A 404 11.17 -7.29 -12.89
CA LEU A 404 10.05 -7.76 -12.08
C LEU A 404 9.29 -8.87 -12.77
N THR A 405 8.79 -9.80 -11.95
CA THR A 405 7.76 -10.75 -12.37
C THR A 405 6.41 -10.04 -12.56
N PRO A 406 5.46 -10.71 -13.23
CA PRO A 406 4.07 -10.36 -13.06
C PRO A 406 3.57 -10.50 -11.61
N PRO A 407 2.47 -9.81 -11.25
CA PRO A 407 1.81 -9.98 -9.96
C PRO A 407 1.40 -11.44 -9.74
N LEU A 408 1.79 -12.00 -8.60
CA LEU A 408 1.56 -13.39 -8.21
C LEU A 408 1.13 -13.49 -6.75
N TYR A 409 0.48 -14.60 -6.39
CA TYR A 409 0.17 -14.93 -5.00
C TYR A 409 1.29 -15.79 -4.41
N LEU A 410 1.65 -15.54 -3.15
CA LEU A 410 2.57 -16.40 -2.43
C LEU A 410 1.84 -17.67 -1.98
N VAL A 411 2.61 -18.74 -1.75
CA VAL A 411 2.04 -19.99 -1.26
C VAL A 411 1.50 -19.78 0.15
N GLY A 412 0.20 -19.98 0.32
CA GLY A 412 -0.50 -19.75 1.59
C GLY A 412 -1.27 -18.43 1.62
N ASP A 413 -0.91 -17.45 0.79
CA ASP A 413 -1.63 -16.19 0.69
C ASP A 413 -2.97 -16.41 -0.02
N GLY A 414 -4.07 -16.01 0.63
CA GLY A 414 -5.37 -15.96 -0.02
C GLY A 414 -5.50 -14.77 -0.99
N PRO A 415 -6.53 -14.75 -1.85
CA PRO A 415 -6.81 -13.60 -2.74
C PRO A 415 -6.94 -12.27 -1.98
N THR A 416 -7.37 -12.34 -0.72
CA THR A 416 -7.56 -11.20 0.20
C THR A 416 -6.25 -10.64 0.75
N GLU A 417 -5.15 -11.37 0.64
CA GLU A 417 -3.84 -10.95 1.16
C GLU A 417 -3.05 -10.09 0.17
N GLY A 418 -3.61 -9.85 -1.02
CA GLY A 418 -3.02 -9.01 -2.07
C GLY A 418 -1.95 -9.72 -2.90
N TYR A 419 -1.51 -9.05 -3.96
CA TYR A 419 -0.46 -9.59 -4.82
C TYR A 419 0.94 -9.30 -4.28
N SER A 420 1.87 -10.13 -4.71
CA SER A 420 3.31 -9.94 -4.54
C SER A 420 4.00 -9.83 -5.88
N VAL A 421 5.20 -9.27 -5.88
CA VAL A 421 6.11 -9.24 -7.03
C VAL A 421 7.50 -9.68 -6.60
N ILE A 422 8.22 -10.34 -7.50
CA ILE A 422 9.62 -10.72 -7.29
C ILE A 422 10.50 -9.76 -8.08
N LEU A 423 11.35 -9.04 -7.36
CA LEU A 423 12.35 -8.13 -7.92
C LEU A 423 13.68 -8.86 -8.06
N TYR A 424 14.11 -9.15 -9.28
CA TYR A 424 15.43 -9.72 -9.58
C TYR A 424 16.45 -8.61 -9.82
N SER A 425 17.59 -8.72 -9.15
CA SER A 425 18.71 -7.82 -9.31
C SER A 425 19.96 -8.57 -9.78
N PRO A 426 20.51 -8.24 -10.96
CA PRO A 426 21.82 -8.72 -11.42
C PRO A 426 22.98 -7.96 -10.76
N GLY A 427 22.70 -7.16 -9.72
CA GLY A 427 23.68 -6.29 -9.09
C GLY A 427 23.98 -5.02 -9.89
N ALA A 428 25.01 -4.30 -9.45
CA ALA A 428 25.40 -3.05 -10.07
C ALA A 428 26.03 -3.26 -11.45
N ARG A 429 25.60 -2.48 -12.44
CA ARG A 429 26.24 -2.46 -13.77
C ARG A 429 27.67 -1.94 -13.65
N MET A 430 28.63 -2.81 -13.92
CA MET A 430 30.04 -2.43 -13.91
C MET A 430 30.41 -1.71 -15.22
N PRO A 431 31.29 -0.68 -15.17
CA PRO A 431 31.80 -0.04 -16.36
C PRO A 431 32.44 -1.06 -17.32
N GLY A 432 32.23 -0.88 -18.63
CA GLY A 432 32.63 -1.86 -19.66
C GLY A 432 34.12 -2.25 -19.65
N LYS A 433 35.00 -1.45 -19.03
CA LYS A 433 36.42 -1.77 -18.82
C LYS A 433 36.65 -3.04 -18.00
N PHE A 434 35.71 -3.42 -17.14
CA PHE A 434 35.83 -4.62 -16.32
C PHE A 434 35.37 -5.88 -17.07
N GLN A 435 34.47 -5.75 -18.06
CA GLN A 435 33.89 -6.87 -18.82
C GLN A 435 33.31 -8.00 -17.95
N ILE A 436 33.02 -7.73 -16.67
CA ILE A 436 32.44 -8.71 -15.76
C ILE A 436 30.93 -8.68 -15.96
N LYS A 437 30.39 -9.77 -16.51
CA LYS A 437 28.96 -10.02 -16.53
C LYS A 437 28.61 -10.79 -15.24
N PRO A 438 27.74 -10.28 -14.36
CA PRO A 438 27.19 -11.04 -13.25
C PRO A 438 26.54 -12.29 -13.83
N ARG A 439 26.88 -13.41 -13.22
CA ARG A 439 26.29 -14.71 -13.53
C ARG A 439 25.16 -15.04 -12.55
N ASP A 440 25.15 -14.38 -11.40
CA ASP A 440 24.31 -14.64 -10.23
C ASP A 440 23.24 -13.54 -10.09
N LEU A 441 22.24 -13.77 -9.23
CA LEU A 441 21.14 -12.85 -8.96
C LEU A 441 20.86 -12.78 -7.46
N SER A 442 20.40 -11.62 -6.99
CA SER A 442 19.59 -11.57 -5.77
C SER A 442 18.14 -11.33 -6.14
N ASN A 443 17.21 -11.73 -5.28
CA ASN A 443 15.83 -11.33 -5.41
C ASN A 443 15.24 -10.85 -4.07
N LEU A 444 14.24 -9.98 -4.15
CA LEU A 444 13.36 -9.61 -3.04
C LEU A 444 11.92 -9.89 -3.47
N ILE A 445 11.17 -10.55 -2.60
CA ILE A 445 9.74 -10.77 -2.78
C ILE A 445 8.99 -9.69 -2.00
N VAL A 446 8.41 -8.73 -2.73
CA VAL A 446 7.73 -7.56 -2.16
C VAL A 446 6.23 -7.78 -2.15
N ARG A 447 5.61 -7.70 -0.97
CA ARG A 447 4.15 -7.72 -0.82
C ARG A 447 3.62 -6.32 -1.06
N ILE A 448 2.75 -6.19 -2.07
CA ILE A 448 2.22 -4.87 -2.47
C ILE A 448 1.42 -4.20 -1.34
N PRO A 449 0.60 -4.91 -0.55
CA PRO A 449 -0.05 -4.33 0.63
C PRO A 449 0.93 -3.69 1.61
N GLU A 450 2.03 -4.37 1.92
CA GLU A 450 3.03 -3.87 2.87
C GLU A 450 3.77 -2.63 2.35
N LEU A 451 4.04 -2.59 1.04
CA LEU A 451 4.57 -1.40 0.36
C LEU A 451 3.58 -0.22 0.48
N LEU A 452 2.30 -0.44 0.17
CA LEU A 452 1.27 0.61 0.24
C LEU A 452 1.07 1.10 1.68
N GLU A 453 1.02 0.21 2.66
CA GLU A 453 0.98 0.56 4.08
C GLU A 453 2.16 1.43 4.49
N GLN A 454 3.37 1.04 4.08
CA GLN A 454 4.60 1.81 4.38
C GLN A 454 4.51 3.22 3.80
N VAL A 455 4.03 3.36 2.56
CA VAL A 455 3.82 4.67 1.93
C VAL A 455 2.73 5.46 2.68
N ALA A 456 1.67 4.81 3.15
CA ALA A 456 0.54 5.45 3.82
C ALA A 456 0.81 5.89 5.28
N ARG A 457 1.83 5.35 5.96
CA ARG A 457 2.14 5.68 7.37
C ARG A 457 2.22 7.17 7.71
N PHE A 458 2.59 8.01 6.74
CA PHE A 458 2.72 9.46 6.95
C PHE A 458 1.65 10.28 6.23
N GLN A 459 0.60 9.60 5.75
CA GLN A 459 -0.49 10.25 5.05
C GLN A 459 -1.38 11.00 6.05
N ARG A 460 -1.66 12.26 5.73
CA ARG A 460 -2.44 13.17 6.59
C ARG A 460 -3.88 13.37 6.13
N THR A 461 -4.22 12.83 4.96
CA THR A 461 -5.54 12.96 4.34
C THR A 461 -6.08 11.58 4.03
N SER A 462 -7.40 11.42 4.18
CA SER A 462 -8.05 10.17 3.84
C SER A 462 -8.10 10.00 2.32
N LEU A 463 -7.58 8.88 1.83
CA LEU A 463 -7.44 8.59 0.41
C LEU A 463 -7.67 7.10 0.17
N SER A 464 -8.16 6.76 -1.02
CA SER A 464 -8.17 5.39 -1.53
C SER A 464 -7.10 5.27 -2.61
N ILE A 465 -6.23 4.28 -2.49
CA ILE A 465 -5.12 4.04 -3.42
C ILE A 465 -5.28 2.67 -4.05
N TYR A 466 -5.01 2.59 -5.35
CA TYR A 466 -5.02 1.35 -6.12
C TYR A 466 -3.77 1.31 -6.98
N LEU A 467 -3.18 0.13 -7.06
CA LEU A 467 -1.99 -0.12 -7.87
C LEU A 467 -2.33 -1.15 -8.94
N TYR A 468 -2.02 -0.80 -10.18
CA TYR A 468 -2.18 -1.68 -11.33
C TYR A 468 -0.84 -1.87 -12.02
N ASP A 469 -0.65 -3.02 -12.65
CA ASP A 469 0.53 -3.36 -13.43
C ASP A 469 0.19 -3.62 -14.90
N SER A 470 1.00 -3.04 -15.77
CA SER A 470 0.95 -3.21 -17.22
C SER A 470 2.34 -3.56 -17.76
N PRO A 471 2.44 -4.45 -18.76
CA PRO A 471 3.71 -4.73 -19.42
C PRO A 471 4.17 -3.53 -20.26
N VAL A 472 5.48 -3.23 -20.28
CA VAL A 472 6.04 -2.07 -21.02
C VAL A 472 6.09 -2.28 -22.53
N HIS A 473 6.20 -3.54 -23.00
CA HIS A 473 6.51 -3.88 -24.40
C HIS A 473 5.47 -4.81 -25.04
N GLN A 474 4.19 -4.70 -24.70
CA GLN A 474 3.18 -5.29 -25.58
C GLN A 474 3.15 -4.45 -26.86
N GLU A 475 3.71 -5.01 -27.93
CA GLU A 475 3.49 -4.53 -29.29
C GLU A 475 1.97 -4.36 -29.48
N GLU A 476 1.58 -3.26 -30.13
CA GLU A 476 0.27 -2.57 -30.10
C GLU A 476 -1.01 -3.40 -30.39
N GLU A 477 -0.92 -4.71 -30.57
CA GLU A 477 -2.02 -5.52 -31.12
C GLU A 477 -3.12 -5.91 -30.13
N GLU A 478 -2.88 -5.86 -28.82
CA GLU A 478 -3.94 -5.88 -27.79
C GLU A 478 -3.29 -5.53 -26.45
N ALA A 479 -3.35 -4.26 -26.05
CA ALA A 479 -2.88 -3.86 -24.72
C ALA A 479 -3.77 -4.59 -23.69
N ALA A 480 -3.22 -5.62 -23.05
CA ALA A 480 -3.92 -6.31 -22.00
C ALA A 480 -4.32 -5.28 -20.93
N PRO A 481 -5.54 -5.37 -20.37
CA PRO A 481 -5.98 -4.43 -19.35
C PRO A 481 -4.98 -4.45 -18.18
N PRO A 482 -4.70 -3.28 -17.55
CA PRO A 482 -3.85 -3.23 -16.37
C PRO A 482 -4.33 -4.23 -15.32
N LYS A 483 -3.43 -5.07 -14.83
CA LYS A 483 -3.73 -6.08 -13.83
C LYS A 483 -3.69 -5.44 -12.44
N PHE A 484 -4.76 -5.58 -11.67
CA PHE A 484 -4.79 -5.12 -10.28
C PHE A 484 -3.70 -5.82 -9.45
N MET A 485 -3.00 -5.06 -8.62
CA MET A 485 -1.95 -5.57 -7.72
C MET A 485 -2.32 -5.45 -6.24
N GLY A 486 -3.19 -4.51 -5.92
CA GLY A 486 -3.59 -4.25 -4.54
C GLY A 486 -4.10 -2.82 -4.39
N GLY A 487 -4.82 -2.58 -3.30
CA GLY A 487 -5.27 -1.27 -2.94
C GLY A 487 -5.33 -1.08 -1.43
N LEU A 488 -5.43 0.18 -1.03
CA LEU A 488 -5.38 0.60 0.36
C LEU A 488 -6.30 1.80 0.56
N HIS A 489 -7.24 1.66 1.49
CA HIS A 489 -8.02 2.76 2.01
C HIS A 489 -7.32 3.32 3.25
N VAL A 490 -6.96 4.59 3.19
CA VAL A 490 -6.40 5.36 4.29
C VAL A 490 -7.49 6.23 4.85
N LYS A 491 -7.86 6.03 6.11
CA LYS A 491 -8.84 6.85 6.82
C LYS A 491 -8.17 7.55 8.00
N VAL A 492 -7.99 8.85 7.85
CA VAL A 492 -7.42 9.72 8.87
C VAL A 492 -8.56 10.29 9.72
N PRO A 493 -8.60 10.03 11.03
CA PRO A 493 -9.68 10.52 11.88
C PRO A 493 -9.64 12.05 11.99
N THR A 494 -10.79 12.70 11.75
CA THR A 494 -10.93 14.17 11.83
C THR A 494 -10.79 14.71 13.25
N SER A 495 -10.96 13.86 14.27
CA SER A 495 -10.97 14.24 15.69
C SER A 495 -9.60 14.23 16.38
N GLY A 496 -8.49 14.19 15.63
CA GLY A 496 -7.14 14.21 16.20
C GLY A 496 -6.72 12.91 16.88
N GLY A 497 -7.29 11.77 16.47
CA GLY A 497 -6.72 10.46 16.79
C GLY A 497 -5.33 10.35 16.15
N GLU A 498 -4.37 9.75 16.87
CA GLU A 498 -2.97 9.70 16.41
C GLU A 498 -2.75 8.70 15.27
N ASP A 499 -3.61 7.67 15.14
CA ASP A 499 -3.39 6.58 14.19
C ASP A 499 -4.40 6.60 13.03
N SER A 500 -3.86 6.60 11.81
CA SER A 500 -4.63 6.38 10.58
C SER A 500 -5.13 4.94 10.52
N GLU A 501 -6.42 4.76 10.28
CA GLU A 501 -7.01 3.46 10.01
C GLU A 501 -6.66 3.07 8.57
N LEU A 502 -6.00 1.92 8.41
CA LEU A 502 -5.59 1.37 7.12
C LEU A 502 -6.42 0.12 6.84
N THR A 503 -7.07 0.07 5.69
CA THR A 503 -7.88 -1.08 5.27
C THR A 503 -7.48 -1.50 3.86
N LEU A 504 -7.16 -2.78 3.67
CA LEU A 504 -6.83 -3.31 2.35
C LEU A 504 -8.08 -3.29 1.45
N ALA A 505 -7.90 -2.79 0.23
CA ALA A 505 -8.97 -2.74 -0.77
C ALA A 505 -8.91 -4.00 -1.65
N ALA A 506 -10.07 -4.63 -1.87
CA ALA A 506 -10.23 -5.72 -2.82
C ALA A 506 -10.37 -5.21 -4.28
N GLU A 507 -10.25 -6.13 -5.23
CA GLU A 507 -10.26 -5.86 -6.68
C GLU A 507 -11.63 -5.32 -7.20
N ASP A 508 -12.71 -5.50 -6.43
CA ASP A 508 -14.10 -5.19 -6.82
C ASP A 508 -14.36 -3.71 -7.21
N LEU A 509 -13.39 -2.81 -7.03
CA LEU A 509 -13.53 -1.38 -7.33
C LEU A 509 -13.22 -1.02 -8.79
N GLN A 510 -12.78 -1.95 -9.63
CA GLN A 510 -12.63 -1.68 -11.07
C GLN A 510 -13.99 -1.32 -11.72
N GLU A 511 -15.10 -1.91 -11.24
CA GLU A 511 -16.45 -1.50 -11.65
C GLU A 511 -16.78 -0.06 -11.22
N HIS A 512 -16.34 0.35 -10.03
CA HIS A 512 -16.56 1.71 -9.54
C HIS A 512 -15.87 2.79 -10.38
N PHE A 513 -14.66 2.52 -10.88
CA PHE A 513 -13.99 3.47 -11.77
C PHE A 513 -14.63 3.53 -13.15
N SER A 514 -15.12 2.38 -13.65
CA SER A 514 -15.73 2.28 -14.98
C SER A 514 -17.09 2.99 -15.04
N ASP A 515 -17.89 2.90 -13.97
CA ASP A 515 -19.18 3.58 -13.86
C ASP A 515 -19.08 5.06 -13.45
N SER A 516 -17.92 5.51 -12.95
CA SER A 516 -17.67 6.90 -12.51
C SER A 516 -17.64 7.96 -13.61
N SER A 517 -18.13 7.64 -14.82
CA SER A 517 -18.48 8.61 -15.88
C SER A 517 -19.32 9.81 -15.38
N ASN A 518 -19.92 9.69 -14.18
CA ASN A 518 -20.71 10.72 -13.50
C ASN A 518 -19.94 11.63 -12.51
N GLY A 519 -18.61 11.71 -12.59
CA GLY A 519 -17.86 12.84 -12.00
C GLY A 519 -17.06 12.56 -10.74
N LEU A 520 -16.68 11.30 -10.48
CA LEU A 520 -15.70 11.02 -9.43
C LEU A 520 -14.31 11.45 -9.91
N HIS A 521 -13.75 12.50 -9.29
CA HIS A 521 -12.39 12.94 -9.60
C HIS A 521 -11.38 11.93 -9.03
N TYR A 522 -10.59 11.30 -9.89
CA TYR A 522 -9.43 10.51 -9.48
C TYR A 522 -8.14 11.13 -10.04
N TYR A 523 -7.02 10.70 -9.46
CA TYR A 523 -5.68 11.02 -9.93
C TYR A 523 -5.02 9.74 -10.43
N GLU A 524 -4.31 9.84 -11.55
CA GLU A 524 -3.56 8.73 -12.13
C GLU A 524 -2.12 9.17 -12.39
N GLU A 525 -1.15 8.39 -11.92
CA GLU A 525 0.27 8.55 -12.26
C GLU A 525 0.88 7.22 -12.65
N GLN A 526 1.66 7.24 -13.73
CA GLN A 526 2.31 6.06 -14.27
C GLN A 526 3.78 6.06 -13.89
N LEU A 527 4.20 5.00 -13.20
CA LEU A 527 5.56 4.78 -12.74
C LEU A 527 6.21 3.69 -13.59
N LEU A 528 7.42 3.95 -14.10
CA LEU A 528 8.23 2.94 -14.77
C LEU A 528 9.13 2.26 -13.73
N ILE A 529 8.89 0.98 -13.47
CA ILE A 529 9.55 0.19 -12.44
C ILE A 529 10.15 -1.05 -13.10
N GLY A 530 11.49 -1.06 -13.22
CA GLY A 530 12.21 -2.06 -14.01
C GLY A 530 11.66 -2.18 -15.44
N ASN A 531 11.16 -3.36 -15.78
CA ASN A 531 10.53 -3.69 -17.07
C ASN A 531 8.99 -3.60 -17.05
N ARG A 532 8.40 -3.05 -16.00
CA ARG A 532 6.95 -2.94 -15.78
C ARG A 532 6.53 -1.50 -15.68
N LYS A 533 5.29 -1.24 -16.06
CA LYS A 533 4.64 0.06 -15.91
C LYS A 533 3.56 -0.10 -14.85
N TRP A 534 3.71 0.57 -13.73
CA TRP A 534 2.71 0.60 -12.68
C TRP A 534 1.86 1.84 -12.82
N THR A 535 0.55 1.69 -12.71
CA THR A 535 -0.41 2.79 -12.68
C THR A 535 -0.91 2.93 -11.26
N VAL A 536 -0.57 4.05 -10.62
CA VAL A 536 -1.09 4.42 -9.29
C VAL A 536 -2.34 5.25 -9.51
N VAL A 537 -3.48 4.72 -9.07
CA VAL A 537 -4.76 5.43 -9.07
C VAL A 537 -5.07 5.84 -7.64
N VAL A 538 -5.33 7.12 -7.43
CA VAL A 538 -5.74 7.67 -6.13
C VAL A 538 -7.11 8.29 -6.28
N ALA A 539 -8.01 7.96 -5.36
CA ALA A 539 -9.35 8.51 -5.28
C ALA A 539 -9.58 9.17 -3.91
N PRO A 540 -10.39 10.24 -3.85
CA PRO A 540 -10.78 10.84 -2.59
C PRO A 540 -11.71 9.88 -1.84
N ASN A 541 -11.59 9.77 -0.51
CA ASN A 541 -12.64 9.13 0.28
C ASN A 541 -13.82 10.10 0.42
N ASP A 542 -15.05 9.57 0.43
CA ASP A 542 -16.35 10.25 0.21
C ASP A 542 -16.60 11.56 0.99
N ASP A 543 -15.82 11.86 2.02
CA ASP A 543 -15.97 13.06 2.86
C ASP A 543 -14.77 14.00 2.92
N THR A 544 -13.65 13.64 2.30
CA THR A 544 -12.35 14.29 2.60
C THR A 544 -12.21 15.63 1.91
N PHE A 545 -12.63 15.70 0.65
CA PHE A 545 -12.45 16.86 -0.23
C PHE A 545 -13.77 17.56 -0.56
N ASN A 546 -14.76 17.44 0.34
CA ASN A 546 -16.04 18.11 0.18
C ASN A 546 -15.87 19.62 0.40
N ALA A 547 -16.30 20.39 -0.60
CA ALA A 547 -16.27 21.85 -0.56
C ALA A 547 -17.03 22.36 0.67
N ARG A 548 -16.38 23.18 1.50
CA ARG A 548 -17.00 23.76 2.70
C ARG A 548 -17.86 24.97 2.33
N ILE A 549 -18.92 24.71 1.57
CA ILE A 549 -19.77 25.73 0.95
C ILE A 549 -20.57 26.53 1.99
N GLY A 550 -20.75 26.01 3.21
CA GLY A 550 -21.53 26.66 4.27
C GLY A 550 -21.13 28.12 4.56
N MET A 551 -19.82 28.42 4.60
CA MET A 551 -19.34 29.80 4.82
C MET A 551 -19.61 30.71 3.61
N VAL A 552 -19.56 30.16 2.41
CA VAL A 552 -19.89 30.88 1.16
C VAL A 552 -21.38 31.21 1.12
N ILE A 553 -22.24 30.23 1.41
CA ILE A 553 -23.71 30.41 1.51
C ILE A 553 -24.06 31.46 2.56
N PHE A 554 -23.47 31.37 3.74
CA PHE A 554 -23.71 32.33 4.82
C PHE A 554 -23.33 33.75 4.40
N SER A 555 -22.16 33.92 3.76
CA SER A 555 -21.67 35.22 3.31
C SER A 555 -22.55 35.81 2.20
N GLY A 556 -22.98 35.01 1.22
CA GLY A 556 -23.93 35.44 0.19
C GLY A 556 -25.28 35.86 0.79
N SER A 557 -25.81 35.05 1.73
CA SER A 557 -27.06 35.35 2.44
C SER A 557 -26.99 36.66 3.24
N LEU A 558 -25.84 36.95 3.84
CA LEU A 558 -25.62 38.19 4.61
C LEU A 558 -25.63 39.42 3.70
N ILE A 559 -25.03 39.34 2.50
CA ILE A 559 -25.09 40.40 1.48
C ILE A 559 -26.54 40.71 1.11
N LEU A 560 -27.33 39.67 0.82
CA LEU A 560 -28.74 39.81 0.48
C LEU A 560 -29.56 40.42 1.63
N ALA A 561 -29.38 39.93 2.86
CA ALA A 561 -30.06 40.45 4.04
C ALA A 561 -29.73 41.92 4.30
N ALA A 562 -28.46 42.33 4.14
CA ALA A 562 -28.05 43.72 4.26
C ALA A 562 -28.73 44.63 3.22
N SER A 563 -28.84 44.17 1.97
CA SER A 563 -29.56 44.91 0.92
C SER A 563 -31.05 45.06 1.23
N LEU A 564 -31.69 44.03 1.78
CA LEU A 564 -33.10 44.08 2.22
C LEU A 564 -33.31 45.04 3.40
N LEU A 565 -32.42 45.02 4.40
CA LEU A 565 -32.47 45.94 5.53
C LEU A 565 -32.28 47.40 5.08
N LEU A 566 -31.36 47.65 4.14
CA LEU A 566 -31.16 48.98 3.57
C LEU A 566 -32.41 49.47 2.80
N ALA A 567 -33.00 48.59 1.99
CA ALA A 567 -34.25 48.86 1.29
C ALA A 567 -35.41 49.17 2.26
N ALA A 568 -35.56 48.40 3.33
CA ALA A 568 -36.57 48.61 4.37
C ALA A 568 -36.35 49.94 5.11
N TRP A 569 -35.09 50.25 5.45
CA TRP A 569 -34.73 51.52 6.07
C TRP A 569 -35.04 52.73 5.18
N MET A 570 -34.76 52.65 3.88
CA MET A 570 -35.11 53.71 2.92
C MET A 570 -36.62 53.95 2.84
N LEU A 571 -37.42 52.87 2.81
CA LEU A 571 -38.89 52.96 2.83
C LEU A 571 -39.38 53.63 4.13
N HIS A 572 -38.81 53.23 5.26
CA HIS A 572 -39.14 53.81 6.57
C HIS A 572 -38.79 55.31 6.64
N SER A 573 -37.57 55.69 6.23
CA SER A 573 -37.14 57.09 6.20
C SER A 573 -38.02 57.94 5.29
N PHE A 574 -38.44 57.41 4.14
CA PHE A 574 -39.35 58.12 3.24
C PHE A 574 -40.72 58.34 3.89
N ARG A 575 -41.28 57.32 4.55
CA ARG A 575 -42.55 57.44 5.30
C ARG A 575 -42.46 58.51 6.39
N GLN A 576 -41.38 58.54 7.17
CA GLN A 576 -41.18 59.58 8.18
C GLN A 576 -41.11 60.99 7.59
N SER A 577 -40.47 61.15 6.43
CA SER A 577 -40.38 62.46 5.76
C SER A 577 -41.74 62.99 5.28
N LEU A 578 -42.72 62.10 5.03
CA LEU A 578 -44.08 62.48 4.69
C LEU A 578 -44.88 62.94 5.92
N HIS A 579 -44.59 62.41 7.11
CA HIS A 579 -45.27 62.81 8.34
C HIS A 579 -44.81 64.17 8.89
N MET A 580 -43.65 64.67 8.47
CA MET A 580 -43.12 65.97 8.90
C MET A 580 -43.54 67.15 7.99
N LYS A 581 -44.27 66.88 6.91
CA LYS A 581 -44.87 67.89 6.03
C LYS A 581 -46.37 67.93 6.27
#